data_AF-A0A1D7XW84-F1
#
_entry.id   AF-A0A1D7XW84-F1
#
_cell.length_a   1.000
_cell.length_b   1.000
_cell.length_c   1.000
_cell.angle_alpha   90.00
_cell.angle_beta   90.00
_cell.angle_gamma   90.00
#
_symmetry.space_group_name_H-M   'P 1'
#
loop_
_entity.id
_entity.type
_entity.pdbx_description
1 polymer ?
#
loop_
_entity_poly.entity_id
_entity_poly.type
_entity_poly.pdbx_seq_one_letter_code
_entity_poly.pdbx_strand_id
1 'polypeptide(L)'
;MANVRNLKKDINYVLGDIIEAVYIWEYANTDKDTKKSEAIIDEAISTFDELIAMVNAKDVENQKAHFKGIANDLETKGKALIEKINKL
;
A
#
# COMPACT_ATOMS: atom_id res chain seq x y z
N MET A 1 11.88 -1.30 -19.42
CA MET A 1 11.34 -2.06 -18.26
C MET A 1 11.16 -1.06 -17.14
N ALA A 2 10.01 -1.04 -16.46
CA ALA A 2 9.90 -0.26 -15.23
C ALA A 2 10.98 -0.79 -14.27
N ASN A 3 11.91 0.09 -13.91
CA ASN A 3 13.04 -0.28 -13.07
C ASN A 3 12.48 -0.80 -11.74
N VAL A 4 13.01 -1.89 -11.20
CA VAL A 4 12.67 -2.39 -9.86
C VAL A 4 12.72 -1.25 -8.82
N ARG A 5 13.64 -0.29 -9.01
CA ARG A 5 13.72 0.94 -8.22
C ARG A 5 12.46 1.81 -8.32
N ASN A 6 11.86 1.94 -9.50
CA ASN A 6 10.61 2.68 -9.68
C ASN A 6 9.46 1.95 -9.00
N LEU A 7 9.34 0.62 -9.17
CA LEU A 7 8.29 -0.14 -8.49
C LEU A 7 8.37 0.00 -6.96
N LYS A 8 9.58 -0.03 -6.38
CA LYS A 8 9.75 0.27 -4.94
C LYS A 8 9.29 1.66 -4.58
N LYS A 9 9.60 2.67 -5.39
CA LYS A 9 9.13 4.05 -5.17
C LYS A 9 7.62 4.13 -5.26
N ASP A 10 7.01 3.49 -6.25
CA ASP A 10 5.56 3.48 -6.44
C ASP A 10 4.87 2.84 -5.23
N ILE A 11 5.39 1.72 -4.71
CA ILE A 11 4.89 1.09 -3.48
C ILE A 11 5.00 2.06 -2.29
N ASN A 12 6.15 2.72 -2.11
CA ASN A 12 6.37 3.69 -1.02
C ASN A 12 5.41 4.89 -1.12
N TYR A 13 5.26 5.47 -2.31
CA TYR A 13 4.45 6.65 -2.51
C TYR A 13 2.97 6.32 -2.37
N VAL A 14 2.48 5.28 -3.05
CA VAL A 14 1.06 4.93 -3.00
C VAL A 14 0.61 4.57 -1.59
N LEU A 15 1.35 3.71 -0.88
CA LEU A 15 0.95 3.31 0.48
C LEU A 15 1.24 4.42 1.51
N GLY A 16 2.28 5.22 1.29
CA GLY A 16 2.56 6.41 2.10
C GLY A 16 1.45 7.46 2.00
N ASP A 17 1.00 7.78 0.79
CA ASP A 17 -0.09 8.72 0.53
C ASP A 17 -1.41 8.23 1.14
N ILE A 18 -1.65 6.91 1.13
CA ILE A 18 -2.82 6.29 1.78
C ILE A 18 -2.75 6.47 3.30
N ILE A 19 -1.60 6.22 3.92
CA ILE A 19 -1.41 6.41 5.37
C ILE A 19 -1.58 7.90 5.72
N GLU A 20 -1.03 8.81 4.93
CA GLU A 20 -1.22 10.25 5.12
C GLU A 20 -2.69 10.66 5.02
N ALA A 21 -3.44 10.11 4.05
CA ALA A 21 -4.87 10.34 3.93
C ALA A 21 -5.65 9.88 5.17
N VAL A 22 -5.25 8.77 5.80
CA VAL A 22 -5.84 8.32 7.07
C VAL A 22 -5.56 9.32 8.19
N TYR A 23 -4.33 9.80 8.32
CA TYR A 23 -4.01 10.83 9.33
C TYR A 23 -4.78 12.12 9.10
N ILE A 24 -4.92 12.57 7.85
CA ILE A 24 -5.76 13.74 7.52
C ILE A 24 -7.20 13.52 7.96
N TRP A 25 -7.75 12.32 7.77
CA TRP A 25 -9.09 11.97 8.25
C TRP A 25 -9.17 12.04 9.78
N GLU A 26 -8.19 11.51 10.51
CA GLU A 26 -8.18 11.58 11.98
C GLU A 26 -8.11 13.03 12.49
N TYR A 27 -7.26 13.87 11.89
CA TYR A 27 -7.18 15.30 12.23
C TYR A 27 -8.47 16.05 11.93
N ALA A 28 -9.22 15.64 10.91
CA ALA A 28 -10.52 16.22 10.58
C ALA A 28 -11.68 15.67 11.44
N ASN A 29 -11.49 14.55 12.13
CA ASN A 29 -12.51 13.84 12.90
C ASN A 29 -12.04 13.56 14.35
N THR A 30 -11.57 14.61 15.04
CA THR A 30 -10.97 14.49 16.39
C THR A 30 -11.90 13.96 17.48
N ASP A 31 -13.20 13.91 17.22
CA ASP A 31 -14.25 13.39 18.08
C ASP A 31 -14.60 11.91 17.84
N LYS A 32 -14.04 11.29 16.78
CA LYS A 32 -14.24 9.87 16.45
C LYS A 32 -13.17 8.97 17.07
N ASP A 33 -13.53 7.71 17.31
CA ASP A 33 -12.59 6.65 17.72
C ASP A 33 -11.63 6.30 16.57
N THR A 34 -10.34 6.23 16.89
CA THR A 34 -9.25 6.04 15.91
C THR A 34 -8.93 4.58 15.62
N LYS A 35 -9.56 3.61 16.30
CA LYS A 35 -9.15 2.19 16.12
C LYS A 35 -9.36 1.69 14.69
N LYS A 36 -10.39 2.20 14.00
CA LYS A 36 -10.66 1.82 12.61
C LYS A 36 -9.67 2.44 11.64
N SER A 37 -9.28 3.69 11.86
CA SER A 37 -8.26 4.37 11.05
C SER A 37 -6.88 3.75 11.32
N GLU A 38 -6.52 3.50 12.57
CA GLU A 38 -5.30 2.77 12.97
C GLU A 38 -5.20 1.41 12.28
N ALA A 39 -6.30 0.63 12.25
CA ALA A 39 -6.32 -0.66 11.56
C ALA A 39 -6.05 -0.55 10.05
N ILE A 40 -6.45 0.56 9.40
CA ILE A 40 -6.16 0.80 7.99
C ILE A 40 -4.68 1.15 7.80
N ILE A 41 -4.07 1.88 8.73
CA ILE A 41 -2.63 2.16 8.73
C ILE A 41 -1.84 0.85 8.86
N ASP A 42 -2.20 0.00 9.82
CA ASP A 42 -1.55 -1.30 10.02
C ASP A 42 -1.63 -2.18 8.78
N GLU A 43 -2.80 -2.22 8.11
CA GLU A 43 -2.98 -2.96 6.88
C GLU A 43 -2.16 -2.40 5.71
N ALA A 44 -2.03 -1.07 5.62
CA ALA A 44 -1.18 -0.43 4.63
C ALA A 44 0.31 -0.77 4.84
N ILE A 45 0.77 -0.78 6.10
CA ILE A 45 2.15 -1.20 6.46
C ILE A 45 2.37 -2.67 6.15
N SER A 46 1.45 -3.55 6.53
CA SER A 46 1.55 -4.99 6.20
C SER A 46 1.60 -5.21 4.69
N THR A 47 0.77 -4.49 3.94
CA THR A 47 0.77 -4.54 2.46
C THR A 47 2.11 -4.06 1.90
N PHE A 48 2.69 -3.02 2.48
CA PHE A 48 4.00 -2.51 2.08
C PHE A 48 5.08 -3.58 2.26
N ASP A 49 5.15 -4.19 3.45
CA ASP A 49 6.14 -5.21 3.78
C ASP A 49 6.03 -6.43 2.85
N GLU A 50 4.81 -6.91 2.60
CA GLU A 50 4.54 -8.00 1.67
C GLU A 50 5.05 -7.69 0.25
N LEU A 51 4.69 -6.53 -0.30
CA LEU A 51 5.07 -6.16 -1.65
C LEU A 51 6.60 -5.95 -1.76
N ILE A 52 7.23 -5.33 -0.76
CA ILE A 52 8.68 -5.15 -0.75
C ILE A 52 9.42 -6.49 -0.64
N ALA A 53 8.91 -7.43 0.16
CA ALA A 53 9.46 -8.78 0.22
C ALA A 53 9.40 -9.47 -1.15
N MET A 54 8.24 -9.39 -1.83
CA MET A 54 8.09 -9.91 -3.19
C MET A 54 9.05 -9.26 -4.19
N VAL A 55 9.21 -7.93 -4.13
CA VAL A 55 10.14 -7.21 -5.00
C VAL A 55 11.59 -7.66 -4.79
N ASN A 56 11.97 -8.02 -3.56
CA ASN A 56 13.32 -8.44 -3.21
C ASN A 56 13.59 -9.95 -3.43
N ALA A 57 12.59 -10.73 -3.83
CA ALA A 57 12.74 -12.14 -4.13
C ALA A 57 13.74 -12.36 -5.28
N LYS A 58 14.73 -13.23 -5.05
CA LYS A 58 15.85 -13.46 -5.98
C LYS A 58 15.61 -14.62 -6.95
N ASP A 59 14.90 -15.65 -6.52
CA ASP A 59 14.63 -16.86 -7.30
C ASP A 59 13.23 -16.81 -7.90
N VAL A 60 13.09 -16.07 -8.99
CA VAL A 60 11.81 -15.94 -9.72
C VAL A 60 11.99 -16.36 -11.17
N GLU A 61 11.22 -17.37 -11.58
CA GLU A 61 11.33 -18.00 -12.90
C GLU A 61 11.02 -17.02 -14.04
N ASN A 62 9.99 -16.19 -13.89
CA ASN A 62 9.60 -15.16 -14.87
C ASN A 62 9.54 -13.78 -14.22
N GLN A 63 10.68 -13.08 -14.22
CA GLN A 63 10.79 -11.73 -13.64
C GLN A 63 9.80 -10.72 -14.21
N LYS A 64 9.52 -10.78 -15.52
CA LYS A 64 8.59 -9.84 -16.16
C LYS A 64 7.16 -10.05 -15.65
N ALA A 65 6.71 -11.29 -15.57
CA ALA A 65 5.40 -11.62 -15.02
C ALA A 65 5.33 -11.27 -13.53
N HIS A 66 6.39 -11.56 -12.77
CA HIS A 66 6.49 -11.27 -11.34
C HIS A 66 6.31 -9.78 -11.02
N PHE A 67 7.15 -8.92 -11.60
CA PHE A 67 7.06 -7.48 -11.33
C PHE A 67 5.76 -6.85 -11.83
N LYS A 68 5.17 -7.40 -12.90
CA LYS A 68 3.82 -6.98 -13.34
C LYS A 68 2.74 -7.39 -12.34
N GLY A 69 2.84 -8.59 -11.76
CA GLY A 69 1.95 -9.06 -10.70
C GLY A 69 1.98 -8.13 -9.50
N ILE A 70 3.17 -7.77 -9.02
CA ILE A 70 3.34 -6.86 -7.88
C ILE A 70 2.69 -5.49 -8.16
N ALA A 71 2.83 -4.95 -9.36
CA ALA A 71 2.19 -3.68 -9.72
C ALA A 71 0.66 -3.77 -9.70
N ASN A 72 0.09 -4.89 -10.19
CA ASN A 72 -1.35 -5.13 -10.13
C ASN A 72 -1.84 -5.32 -8.69
N ASP A 73 -1.05 -6.00 -7.86
CA ASP A 73 -1.36 -6.21 -6.45
C ASP A 73 -1.35 -4.90 -5.67
N LEU A 74 -0.36 -4.02 -5.93
CA LEU A 74 -0.31 -2.67 -5.39
C LEU A 74 -1.57 -1.88 -5.76
N GLU A 75 -1.98 -1.89 -7.03
CA GLU A 75 -3.18 -1.18 -7.49
C GLU A 75 -4.43 -1.73 -6.80
N THR A 76 -4.55 -3.06 -6.71
CA THR A 76 -5.74 -3.72 -6.15
C THR A 76 -5.86 -3.47 -4.64
N LYS A 77 -4.78 -3.70 -3.90
CA LYS A 77 -4.75 -3.49 -2.45
C LYS A 77 -4.85 -2.01 -2.10
N GLY A 78 -4.18 -1.13 -2.86
CA GLY A 78 -4.27 0.32 -2.70
C GLY A 78 -5.71 0.83 -2.85
N LYS A 79 -6.43 0.38 -3.89
CA LYS A 79 -7.87 0.72 -4.06
C LYS A 79 -8.72 0.22 -2.90
N ALA A 80 -8.47 -1.01 -2.43
CA ALA A 80 -9.20 -1.57 -1.29
C ALA A 80 -9.00 -0.75 0.00
N LEU A 81 -7.78 -0.26 0.24
CA LEU A 81 -7.49 0.63 1.38
C LEU A 81 -8.21 1.97 1.24
N ILE A 82 -8.19 2.59 0.06
CA ILE A 82 -8.92 3.84 -0.22
C ILE A 82 -10.43 3.66 0.02
N GLU A 83 -11.01 2.54 -0.40
CA GLU A 83 -12.41 2.24 -0.14
C GLU A 83 -12.73 2.10 1.35
N LYS A 84 -11.79 1.60 2.16
CA LYS A 84 -11.94 1.52 3.62
C LYS A 84 -11.92 2.91 4.24
N ILE A 85 -11.00 3.78 3.80
CA ILE A 85 -10.93 5.18 4.24
C ILE A 85 -12.26 5.90 3.96
N ASN A 86 -12.81 5.74 2.76
CA ASN A 86 -14.09 6.35 2.38
C ASN A 86 -15.31 5.87 3.20
N LYS A 87 -15.16 4.80 3.98
CA LYS A 87 -16.22 4.21 4.81
C LYS A 87 -16.05 4.50 6.32
N LEU A 88 -15.05 5.28 6.71
CA LEU A 88 -14.82 5.76 8.10
C LEU A 88 -15.76 6.91 8.50
#